data_AF-A0A1H7Z253-F1
#
_entry.id   AF-A0A1H7Z253-F1
#
_cell.length_a   1.000
_cell.length_b   1.000
_cell.length_c   1.000
_cell.angle_alpha   90.00
_cell.angle_beta   90.00
_cell.angle_gamma   90.00
#
_symmetry.space_group_name_H-M   'P 1'
#
loop_
_entity.id
_entity.type
_entity.pdbx_description
1 polymer ?
#
loop_
_entity_poly.entity_id
_entity_poly.type
_entity_poly.pdbx_seq_one_letter_code
_entity_poly.pdbx_strand_id
1 'polypeptide(L)'
;MTACSSDLALEHRPQGGDVLVVDATKDGRAQTRGLTNNVQTIWSEGDAVAVLTADGSQIGTMTPLNTGSATARLKANLTSPVALNDALTLVFPRTGQDYTGQVGTLADIAARYDYATAAVRIRYVEDGIVSATNAVFQNQQAIVKFSLRDGANPLPVTSLSIAADGLKQNATATGELTITPAAATSDIYAALSGVNGKVTLTATVGDDTYTYTTANSQTFENGAYYPITVSMKSNRDPMLGNPLTLEAVGDGTQITFINKSKGNVQVSKNLTDWENIAPEASRNISLSAGEKVYFRGNNASYYPDNEASSITCTDPCYVYGNIMSLVNATAFDKLTSLPDGNDTFRSLFENNTQIMSHPDKELLLPATTLQPNCYRNMFAGCTGLTKAPVLPASTLRAGCYQSMFTGCLNLAYIKCMATDISATGCTSNWVNGVKASGTFVKASSMEGWSAITDDASGIPPGWKVTSE
;
A
#
# COMPACT_ATOMS: atom_id res chain seq x y z
N MET A 1 -27.82 -76.31 -50.18
CA MET A 1 -28.66 -75.81 -51.28
C MET A 1 -30.00 -75.45 -50.65
N THR A 2 -30.46 -74.20 -50.60
CA THR A 2 -30.21 -73.07 -51.49
C THR A 2 -30.38 -71.78 -50.70
N ALA A 3 -29.49 -70.82 -50.98
CA ALA A 3 -29.42 -69.49 -50.41
C ALA A 3 -30.33 -68.49 -51.16
N CYS A 4 -30.22 -67.22 -50.72
CA CYS A 4 -30.65 -65.95 -51.32
C CYS A 4 -32.05 -65.47 -50.90
N SER A 5 -32.29 -64.19 -50.62
CA SER A 5 -31.56 -62.93 -50.89
C SER A 5 -32.02 -61.87 -49.85
N SER A 6 -31.18 -60.96 -49.32
CA SER A 6 -30.82 -59.61 -49.86
C SER A 6 -32.07 -58.81 -50.34
N ASP A 7 -32.27 -57.53 -50.00
CA ASP A 7 -31.31 -56.43 -49.98
C ASP A 7 -31.75 -55.25 -49.09
N LEU A 8 -30.74 -54.45 -48.72
CA LEU A 8 -30.86 -53.04 -48.33
C LEU A 8 -31.52 -52.20 -49.43
N ALA A 9 -32.39 -51.28 -49.04
CA ALA A 9 -32.57 -50.00 -49.73
C ALA A 9 -32.48 -48.86 -48.71
N LEU A 10 -31.37 -48.14 -48.77
CA LEU A 10 -31.13 -46.85 -48.14
C LEU A 10 -31.57 -45.78 -49.15
N GLU A 11 -32.58 -44.97 -48.83
CA GLU A 11 -32.80 -43.69 -49.52
C GLU A 11 -33.14 -42.57 -48.52
N HIS A 12 -32.10 -41.76 -48.29
CA HIS A 12 -32.01 -40.31 -48.04
C HIS A 12 -32.86 -39.57 -46.96
N ARG A 13 -32.09 -39.06 -45.99
CA ARG A 13 -32.32 -38.04 -44.92
C ARG A 13 -32.63 -36.60 -45.45
N PRO A 14 -32.78 -35.50 -44.64
CA PRO A 14 -32.72 -35.35 -43.16
C PRO A 14 -33.78 -34.41 -42.51
N GLN A 15 -33.97 -34.50 -41.18
CA GLN A 15 -33.65 -33.42 -40.22
C GLN A 15 -33.58 -33.99 -38.79
N GLY A 16 -32.42 -33.84 -38.15
CA GLY A 16 -32.25 -33.93 -36.69
C GLY A 16 -32.04 -35.33 -36.09
N GLY A 17 -30.81 -35.85 -36.19
CA GLY A 17 -30.16 -36.79 -35.26
C GLY A 17 -30.97 -37.96 -34.69
N ASP A 18 -30.79 -39.15 -35.30
CA ASP A 18 -31.16 -40.49 -34.82
C ASP A 18 -30.74 -40.74 -33.33
N VAL A 19 -31.33 -41.64 -32.53
CA VAL A 19 -31.33 -43.12 -32.68
C VAL A 19 -32.36 -43.77 -31.73
N LEU A 20 -33.02 -44.81 -32.24
CA LEU A 20 -33.83 -45.83 -31.53
C LEU A 20 -32.93 -46.72 -30.66
N VAL A 21 -33.26 -46.91 -29.38
CA VAL A 21 -32.61 -47.91 -28.51
C VAL A 21 -33.60 -49.05 -28.27
N VAL A 22 -33.18 -50.26 -28.62
CA VAL A 22 -33.92 -51.52 -28.39
C VAL A 22 -33.08 -52.37 -27.43
N ASP A 23 -33.72 -52.86 -26.36
CA ASP A 23 -33.08 -53.76 -25.40
C ASP A 23 -33.02 -55.18 -25.94
N ALA A 24 -31.82 -55.77 -25.94
CA ALA A 24 -31.67 -57.21 -26.07
C ALA A 24 -30.55 -57.70 -25.14
N THR A 25 -30.90 -58.66 -24.29
CA THR A 25 -29.97 -59.34 -23.38
C THR A 25 -29.41 -60.61 -24.02
N LYS A 26 -28.11 -60.83 -23.88
CA LYS A 26 -27.51 -62.16 -23.97
C LYS A 26 -26.21 -62.25 -23.14
N ASP A 27 -26.16 -63.23 -22.25
CA ASP A 27 -24.98 -63.76 -21.55
C ASP A 27 -24.20 -62.83 -20.59
N GLY A 28 -24.92 -62.05 -19.78
CA GLY A 28 -24.47 -61.71 -18.42
C GLY A 28 -23.21 -60.84 -18.27
N ARG A 29 -22.82 -60.06 -19.29
CA ARG A 29 -21.78 -59.03 -19.17
C ARG A 29 -22.36 -57.65 -19.46
N ALA A 30 -22.46 -56.82 -18.44
CA ALA A 30 -22.82 -55.41 -18.57
C ALA A 30 -21.74 -54.68 -19.38
N GLN A 31 -22.15 -53.95 -20.42
CA GLN A 31 -21.31 -52.94 -21.05
C GLN A 31 -21.96 -51.57 -20.86
N THR A 32 -21.24 -50.69 -20.17
CA THR A 32 -21.57 -49.26 -20.03
C THR A 32 -21.02 -48.48 -21.22
N ARG A 33 -21.85 -47.73 -21.92
CA ARG A 33 -21.46 -46.65 -22.85
C ARG A 33 -22.63 -45.65 -22.88
N GLY A 34 -22.52 -44.33 -22.81
CA GLY A 34 -21.48 -43.31 -22.71
C GLY A 34 -22.23 -42.00 -23.04
N LEU A 35 -22.13 -40.96 -22.21
CA LEU A 35 -22.95 -39.74 -22.35
C LEU A 35 -22.48 -38.88 -23.52
N THR A 36 -23.42 -38.44 -24.36
CA THR A 36 -23.25 -37.42 -25.41
C THR A 36 -23.85 -36.10 -24.94
N ASN A 37 -23.29 -35.46 -23.90
CA ASN A 37 -23.13 -33.99 -23.76
C ASN A 37 -22.67 -33.55 -22.35
N ASN A 38 -21.92 -32.45 -22.32
CA ASN A 38 -20.87 -32.09 -21.35
C ASN A 38 -21.36 -31.55 -19.97
N VAL A 39 -20.69 -31.99 -18.90
CA VAL A 39 -20.37 -31.17 -17.71
C VAL A 39 -18.94 -30.64 -17.96
N GLN A 40 -18.60 -29.41 -17.57
CA GLN A 40 -17.25 -28.85 -17.77
C GLN A 40 -16.70 -28.20 -16.49
N THR A 41 -16.04 -28.97 -15.63
CA THR A 41 -15.09 -28.51 -14.59
C THR A 41 -14.11 -29.65 -14.22
N ILE A 42 -12.90 -29.33 -13.74
CA ILE A 42 -11.90 -30.32 -13.27
C ILE A 42 -12.12 -30.54 -11.76
N TRP A 43 -12.26 -31.81 -11.33
CA TRP A 43 -12.55 -32.18 -9.93
C TRP A 43 -11.40 -32.95 -9.27
N SER A 44 -11.22 -32.76 -7.96
CA SER A 44 -10.29 -33.49 -7.08
C SER A 44 -10.99 -34.59 -6.28
N GLU A 45 -10.25 -35.59 -5.79
CA GLU A 45 -10.80 -36.79 -5.10
C GLU A 45 -11.43 -36.48 -3.73
N GLY A 46 -11.23 -35.27 -3.22
CA GLY A 46 -11.78 -34.78 -1.94
C GLY A 46 -12.97 -33.82 -2.07
N ASP A 47 -13.41 -33.49 -3.29
CA ASP A 47 -14.49 -32.51 -3.48
C ASP A 47 -15.85 -33.14 -3.11
N ALA A 48 -16.72 -32.39 -2.42
CA ALA A 48 -18.06 -32.84 -2.05
C ALA A 48 -19.12 -31.73 -2.28
N VAL A 49 -20.25 -32.09 -2.88
CA VAL A 49 -21.40 -31.22 -3.17
C VAL A 49 -22.55 -31.52 -2.20
N ALA A 50 -23.19 -30.53 -1.61
CA ALA A 50 -24.45 -30.74 -0.88
C ALA A 50 -25.66 -30.77 -1.83
N VAL A 51 -26.59 -31.70 -1.61
CA VAL A 51 -27.83 -31.84 -2.40
C VAL A 51 -29.00 -31.33 -1.57
N LEU A 52 -29.75 -30.35 -2.09
CA LEU A 52 -30.90 -29.77 -1.41
C LEU A 52 -32.19 -29.96 -2.23
N THR A 53 -33.30 -30.13 -1.53
CA THR A 53 -34.66 -30.09 -2.09
C THR A 53 -35.07 -28.66 -2.45
N ALA A 54 -36.18 -28.51 -3.18
CA ALA A 54 -36.68 -27.20 -3.64
C ALA A 54 -37.02 -26.21 -2.50
N ASP A 55 -37.24 -26.72 -1.28
CA ASP A 55 -37.48 -25.94 -0.05
C ASP A 55 -36.19 -25.62 0.74
N GLY A 56 -35.01 -26.04 0.26
CA GLY A 56 -33.72 -25.78 0.88
C GLY A 56 -33.31 -26.80 1.97
N SER A 57 -34.01 -27.92 2.13
CA SER A 57 -33.60 -28.98 3.05
C SER A 57 -32.50 -29.86 2.45
N GLN A 58 -31.42 -30.12 3.19
CA GLN A 58 -30.32 -30.96 2.70
C GLN A 58 -30.70 -32.43 2.76
N ILE A 59 -30.61 -33.13 1.63
CA ILE A 59 -31.01 -34.54 1.49
C ILE A 59 -29.84 -35.47 1.15
N GLY A 60 -28.61 -34.95 1.09
CA GLY A 60 -27.43 -35.78 0.88
C GLY A 60 -26.20 -35.01 0.46
N THR A 61 -25.15 -35.76 0.12
CA THR A 61 -23.92 -35.26 -0.49
C THR A 61 -23.58 -36.05 -1.76
N MET A 62 -22.88 -35.40 -2.69
CA MET A 62 -22.35 -36.00 -3.91
C MET A 62 -20.84 -35.84 -3.99
N THR A 63 -20.14 -36.87 -4.45
CA THR A 63 -18.69 -36.81 -4.72
C THR A 63 -18.38 -37.17 -6.17
N PRO A 64 -17.29 -36.63 -6.76
CA PRO A 64 -16.83 -37.02 -8.09
C PRO A 64 -16.44 -38.50 -8.13
N LEU A 65 -16.95 -39.23 -9.12
CA LEU A 65 -16.58 -40.63 -9.38
C LEU A 65 -15.27 -40.74 -10.16
N ASN A 66 -14.90 -39.70 -10.91
CA ASN A 66 -13.66 -39.62 -11.70
C ASN A 66 -13.04 -38.22 -11.52
N THR A 67 -11.72 -38.15 -11.27
CA THR A 67 -10.96 -36.90 -11.14
C THR A 67 -10.28 -36.51 -12.46
N GLY A 68 -9.94 -35.22 -12.63
CA GLY A 68 -9.08 -34.76 -13.74
C GLY A 68 -9.72 -34.71 -15.15
N SER A 69 -11.03 -34.86 -15.27
CA SER A 69 -11.78 -34.83 -16.54
C SER A 69 -12.75 -33.67 -16.57
N ALA A 70 -12.95 -33.04 -17.75
CA ALA A 70 -13.93 -31.96 -17.93
C ALA A 70 -15.35 -32.41 -17.54
N THR A 71 -15.69 -33.67 -17.78
CA THR A 71 -16.98 -34.28 -17.40
C THR A 71 -16.85 -35.11 -16.13
N ALA A 72 -17.60 -34.80 -15.06
CA ALA A 72 -17.66 -35.63 -13.86
C ALA A 72 -18.98 -36.39 -13.74
N ARG A 73 -18.90 -37.66 -13.36
CA ARG A 73 -20.05 -38.44 -12.88
C ARG A 73 -20.11 -38.24 -11.36
N LEU A 74 -21.28 -37.92 -10.81
CA LEU A 74 -21.46 -37.75 -9.37
C LEU A 74 -22.12 -38.98 -8.78
N LYS A 75 -21.60 -39.47 -7.66
CA LYS A 75 -22.26 -40.50 -6.84
C LYS A 75 -22.92 -39.80 -5.65
N ALA A 76 -24.21 -40.04 -5.44
CA ALA A 76 -24.97 -39.44 -4.35
C ALA A 76 -25.23 -40.45 -3.23
N ASN A 77 -25.17 -39.98 -1.99
CA ASN A 77 -25.76 -40.68 -0.84
C ASN A 77 -26.96 -39.86 -0.37
N LEU A 78 -28.16 -40.23 -0.83
CA LEU A 78 -29.39 -39.48 -0.53
C LEU A 78 -30.15 -40.14 0.62
N THR A 79 -30.63 -39.33 1.57
CA THR A 79 -31.45 -39.78 2.71
C THR A 79 -32.94 -39.85 2.38
N SER A 80 -33.35 -39.32 1.22
CA SER A 80 -34.72 -39.34 0.71
C SER A 80 -34.74 -39.73 -0.77
N PRO A 81 -35.73 -40.51 -1.24
CA PRO A 81 -35.84 -40.87 -2.65
C PRO A 81 -36.14 -39.62 -3.49
N VAL A 82 -35.52 -39.55 -4.66
CA VAL A 82 -35.74 -38.51 -5.68
C VAL A 82 -36.30 -39.16 -6.94
N ALA A 83 -37.27 -38.51 -7.57
CA ALA A 83 -37.98 -39.02 -8.73
C ALA A 83 -37.45 -38.41 -10.04
N LEU A 84 -37.76 -39.09 -11.15
CA LEU A 84 -37.49 -38.58 -12.49
C LEU A 84 -38.16 -37.21 -12.70
N ASN A 85 -37.41 -36.24 -13.22
CA ASN A 85 -37.80 -34.83 -13.43
C ASN A 85 -37.90 -33.96 -12.18
N ASP A 86 -37.55 -34.46 -10.99
CA ASP A 86 -37.42 -33.60 -9.82
C ASP A 86 -36.41 -32.47 -10.09
N ALA A 87 -36.79 -31.27 -9.69
CA ALA A 87 -35.91 -30.10 -9.73
C ALA A 87 -35.05 -30.12 -8.47
N LEU A 88 -33.73 -30.20 -8.65
CA LEU A 88 -32.76 -30.12 -7.56
C LEU A 88 -31.94 -28.84 -7.70
N THR A 89 -31.60 -28.24 -6.55
CA THR A 89 -30.60 -27.17 -6.49
C THR A 89 -29.34 -27.76 -5.90
N LEU A 90 -28.27 -27.81 -6.69
CA LEU A 90 -26.95 -28.13 -6.18
C LEU A 90 -26.38 -26.84 -5.60
N VAL A 91 -26.13 -26.83 -4.29
CA VAL A 91 -25.52 -25.71 -3.58
C VAL A 91 -24.20 -26.18 -3.01
N PHE A 92 -23.14 -25.53 -3.46
CA PHE A 92 -21.89 -25.46 -2.70
C PHE A 92 -22.00 -24.30 -1.71
N PRO A 93 -21.43 -24.44 -0.50
CA PRO A 93 -21.68 -23.52 0.59
C PRO A 93 -21.41 -22.05 0.20
N ARG A 94 -22.46 -21.24 0.34
CA ARG A 94 -22.40 -19.78 0.39
C ARG A 94 -22.47 -19.35 1.86
N THR A 95 -21.60 -18.46 2.28
CA THR A 95 -21.90 -17.54 3.39
C THR A 95 -21.61 -16.12 2.95
N GLY A 96 -22.57 -15.50 2.27
CA GLY A 96 -22.53 -14.09 1.86
C GLY A 96 -21.44 -13.77 0.85
N GLN A 97 -21.70 -12.84 -0.09
CA GLN A 97 -20.60 -12.17 -0.77
C GLN A 97 -19.97 -11.19 0.22
N ASP A 98 -19.53 -11.61 1.41
CA ASP A 98 -18.94 -10.73 2.41
C ASP A 98 -17.44 -11.00 2.51
N TYR A 99 -16.68 -10.14 1.84
CA TYR A 99 -15.23 -10.22 1.80
C TYR A 99 -14.57 -9.43 2.93
N THR A 100 -15.35 -8.89 3.87
CA THR A 100 -14.81 -8.22 5.05
C THR A 100 -14.13 -9.24 5.98
N GLY A 101 -13.02 -8.85 6.60
CA GLY A 101 -12.31 -9.69 7.56
C GLY A 101 -11.54 -10.87 6.96
N GLN A 102 -11.11 -10.79 5.69
CA GLN A 102 -10.14 -11.74 5.14
C GLN A 102 -8.84 -11.73 5.97
N VAL A 103 -8.34 -12.92 6.28
CA VAL A 103 -7.12 -13.13 7.08
C VAL A 103 -5.90 -13.40 6.17
N GLY A 104 -6.13 -13.67 4.88
CA GLY A 104 -5.05 -13.68 3.90
C GLY A 104 -4.34 -15.01 3.70
N THR A 105 -4.88 -16.13 4.20
CA THR A 105 -4.34 -17.47 3.92
C THR A 105 -5.15 -18.20 2.85
N LEU A 106 -4.50 -19.06 2.07
CA LEU A 106 -5.18 -19.89 1.07
C LEU A 106 -6.19 -20.85 1.71
N ALA A 107 -5.90 -21.36 2.91
CA ALA A 107 -6.80 -22.24 3.65
C ALA A 107 -8.08 -21.51 4.07
N ASP A 108 -7.97 -20.26 4.55
CA ASP A 108 -9.14 -19.45 4.93
C ASP A 108 -9.99 -19.08 3.71
N ILE A 109 -9.33 -18.81 2.57
CA ILE A 109 -10.04 -18.53 1.32
C ILE A 109 -10.79 -19.76 0.83
N ALA A 110 -10.10 -20.92 0.77
CA ALA A 110 -10.70 -22.18 0.34
C ALA A 110 -11.85 -22.63 1.26
N ALA A 111 -11.77 -22.33 2.56
CA ALA A 111 -12.80 -22.69 3.53
C ALA A 111 -14.07 -21.81 3.46
N ARG A 112 -13.99 -20.60 2.91
CA ARG A 112 -15.08 -19.61 2.95
C ARG A 112 -15.63 -19.18 1.58
N TYR A 113 -14.85 -19.26 0.51
CA TYR A 113 -15.12 -18.51 -0.72
C TYR A 113 -15.16 -19.35 -2.01
N ASP A 114 -15.35 -20.68 -1.93
CA ASP A 114 -15.39 -21.57 -3.10
C ASP A 114 -16.80 -21.97 -3.62
N TYR A 115 -17.09 -21.41 -4.79
CA TYR A 115 -17.97 -21.70 -5.95
C TYR A 115 -19.43 -22.23 -5.89
N ALA A 116 -20.33 -21.38 -6.45
CA ALA A 116 -21.41 -21.62 -7.43
C ALA A 116 -22.60 -22.59 -7.17
N THR A 117 -23.81 -22.11 -7.53
CA THR A 117 -25.09 -22.84 -7.50
C THR A 117 -25.50 -23.25 -8.91
N ALA A 118 -25.97 -24.48 -9.11
CA ALA A 118 -26.53 -24.93 -10.37
C ALA A 118 -27.92 -25.57 -10.18
N ALA A 119 -28.90 -25.11 -10.96
CA ALA A 119 -30.20 -25.75 -11.05
C ALA A 119 -30.12 -26.93 -12.00
N VAL A 120 -30.51 -28.12 -11.55
CA VAL A 120 -30.45 -29.34 -12.36
C VAL A 120 -31.79 -30.08 -12.33
N ARG A 121 -32.04 -30.86 -13.38
CA ARG A 121 -33.15 -31.82 -13.42
C ARG A 121 -32.61 -33.24 -13.42
N ILE A 122 -33.22 -34.09 -12.61
CA ILE A 122 -32.89 -35.51 -12.58
C ILE A 122 -33.41 -36.19 -13.84
N ARG A 123 -32.51 -36.86 -14.56
CA ARG A 123 -32.85 -37.62 -15.77
C ARG A 123 -32.77 -39.13 -15.57
N TYR A 124 -32.03 -39.58 -14.58
CA TYR A 124 -31.86 -41.01 -14.33
C TYR A 124 -31.59 -41.29 -12.86
N VAL A 125 -32.19 -42.37 -12.34
CA VAL A 125 -32.00 -42.89 -10.98
C VAL A 125 -31.92 -44.41 -11.07
N GLU A 126 -30.75 -44.99 -10.84
CA GLU A 126 -30.54 -46.45 -10.79
C GLU A 126 -29.49 -46.77 -9.72
N ASP A 127 -29.77 -47.74 -8.83
CA ASP A 127 -28.87 -48.18 -7.75
C ASP A 127 -28.24 -47.06 -6.89
N GLY A 128 -28.99 -45.99 -6.63
CA GLY A 128 -28.52 -44.83 -5.85
C GLY A 128 -27.64 -43.85 -6.62
N ILE A 129 -27.42 -44.07 -7.92
CA ILE A 129 -26.69 -43.17 -8.81
C ILE A 129 -27.70 -42.24 -9.49
N VAL A 130 -27.55 -40.94 -9.24
CA VAL A 130 -28.41 -39.89 -9.82
C VAL A 130 -27.65 -39.20 -10.95
N SER A 131 -28.23 -39.19 -12.15
CA SER A 131 -27.70 -38.44 -13.29
C SER A 131 -28.54 -37.19 -13.53
N ALA A 132 -27.88 -36.05 -13.61
CA ALA A 132 -28.46 -34.73 -13.78
C ALA A 132 -27.92 -34.06 -15.04
N THR A 133 -28.75 -33.27 -15.73
CA THR A 133 -28.32 -32.47 -16.89
C THR A 133 -27.92 -31.05 -16.49
N ASN A 134 -26.83 -30.55 -17.09
CA ASN A 134 -26.36 -29.15 -17.12
C ASN A 134 -26.19 -28.45 -15.77
N ALA A 135 -25.21 -28.89 -14.97
CA ALA A 135 -24.67 -28.05 -13.91
C ALA A 135 -23.56 -27.15 -14.47
N VAL A 136 -23.85 -25.87 -14.72
CA VAL A 136 -22.82 -24.87 -15.07
C VAL A 136 -22.46 -24.10 -13.81
N PHE A 137 -21.32 -24.44 -13.23
CA PHE A 137 -20.74 -23.66 -12.13
C PHE A 137 -19.96 -22.49 -12.74
N GLN A 138 -20.36 -21.25 -12.45
CA GLN A 138 -19.58 -20.08 -12.86
C GLN A 138 -18.64 -19.68 -11.74
N ASN A 139 -17.35 -19.59 -12.06
CA ASN A 139 -16.37 -19.04 -11.13
C ASN A 139 -16.77 -17.59 -10.78
N GLN A 140 -16.76 -17.24 -9.49
CA GLN A 140 -17.23 -15.92 -9.04
C GLN A 140 -16.10 -14.94 -8.69
N GLN A 141 -14.88 -15.44 -8.47
CA GLN A 141 -13.75 -14.65 -7.98
C GLN A 141 -12.42 -15.18 -8.53
N ALA A 142 -11.45 -14.29 -8.68
CA ALA A 142 -10.05 -14.63 -8.85
C ALA A 142 -9.40 -14.87 -7.48
N ILE A 143 -8.45 -15.79 -7.41
CA ILE A 143 -7.57 -15.93 -6.25
C ILE A 143 -6.24 -15.29 -6.61
N VAL A 144 -5.80 -14.30 -5.84
CA VAL A 144 -4.54 -13.61 -6.06
C VAL A 144 -3.62 -13.88 -4.87
N LYS A 145 -2.41 -14.41 -5.15
CA LYS A 145 -1.33 -14.48 -4.18
C LYS A 145 -0.41 -13.28 -4.38
N PHE A 146 -0.31 -12.41 -3.39
CA PHE A 146 0.68 -11.34 -3.32
C PHE A 146 1.90 -11.79 -2.51
N SER A 147 3.05 -11.86 -3.16
CA SER A 147 4.37 -12.04 -2.53
C SER A 147 5.06 -10.69 -2.40
N LEU A 148 4.97 -10.09 -1.22
CA LEU A 148 5.41 -8.74 -0.89
C LEU A 148 6.91 -8.72 -0.55
N ARG A 149 7.66 -7.83 -1.20
CA ARG A 149 9.11 -7.71 -1.05
C ARG A 149 9.56 -6.27 -0.93
N ASP A 150 10.61 -6.04 -0.14
CA ASP A 150 11.44 -4.83 -0.21
C ASP A 150 12.76 -5.20 -0.91
N GLY A 151 12.89 -4.75 -2.16
CA GLY A 151 13.92 -5.26 -3.07
C GLY A 151 13.83 -6.78 -3.24
N ALA A 152 14.89 -7.49 -2.86
CA ALA A 152 14.93 -8.96 -2.89
C ALA A 152 14.35 -9.62 -1.62
N ASN A 153 14.25 -8.87 -0.53
CA ASN A 153 13.93 -9.42 0.79
C ASN A 153 12.41 -9.58 0.97
N PRO A 154 11.93 -10.68 1.55
CA PRO A 154 10.52 -10.83 1.94
C PRO A 154 10.12 -9.72 2.93
N LEU A 155 8.93 -9.14 2.73
CA LEU A 155 8.40 -8.07 3.58
C LEU A 155 7.24 -8.61 4.44
N PRO A 156 7.45 -8.95 5.73
CA PRO A 156 6.41 -9.53 6.57
C PRO A 156 5.44 -8.45 7.07
N VAL A 157 4.24 -8.40 6.49
CA VAL A 157 3.24 -7.36 6.78
C VAL A 157 2.22 -7.83 7.82
N THR A 158 1.72 -6.89 8.63
CA THR A 158 0.65 -7.11 9.62
C THR A 158 -0.73 -6.71 9.09
N SER A 159 -0.79 -5.94 8.01
CA SER A 159 -2.01 -5.58 7.30
C SER A 159 -1.69 -5.32 5.82
N LEU A 160 -2.61 -5.67 4.94
CA LEU A 160 -2.57 -5.33 3.52
C LEU A 160 -3.93 -4.76 3.10
N SER A 161 -3.90 -3.57 2.54
CA SER A 161 -5.07 -2.88 2.02
C SER A 161 -5.02 -2.82 0.50
N ILE A 162 -6.13 -3.14 -0.15
CA ILE A 162 -6.24 -3.28 -1.61
C ILE A 162 -7.32 -2.32 -2.11
N ALA A 163 -6.92 -1.31 -2.86
CA ALA A 163 -7.80 -0.36 -3.51
C ALA A 163 -7.75 -0.54 -5.03
N ALA A 164 -8.91 -0.70 -5.67
CA ALA A 164 -9.03 -0.73 -7.11
C ALA A 164 -10.42 -0.23 -7.55
N ASP A 165 -10.49 0.36 -8.74
CA ASP A 165 -11.76 0.78 -9.32
C ASP A 165 -12.69 -0.42 -9.51
N GLY A 166 -13.94 -0.28 -9.06
CA GLY A 166 -14.95 -1.33 -9.17
C GLY A 166 -14.77 -2.51 -8.21
N LEU A 167 -13.78 -2.48 -7.30
CA LEU A 167 -13.59 -3.52 -6.28
C LEU A 167 -14.84 -3.60 -5.39
N LYS A 168 -15.48 -4.77 -5.41
CA LYS A 168 -16.63 -5.08 -4.56
C LYS A 168 -16.16 -5.86 -3.35
N GLN A 169 -16.34 -5.30 -2.15
CA GLN A 169 -16.12 -6.01 -0.89
C GLN A 169 -17.34 -6.85 -0.51
N ASN A 170 -18.52 -6.41 -0.90
CA ASN A 170 -19.73 -7.22 -0.83
C ASN A 170 -20.79 -6.73 -1.81
N ALA A 171 -21.98 -7.36 -1.78
CA ALA A 171 -23.11 -6.99 -2.63
C ALA A 171 -23.54 -5.51 -2.47
N THR A 172 -23.20 -4.89 -1.33
CA THR A 172 -23.63 -3.53 -0.95
C THR A 172 -22.49 -2.52 -0.77
N ALA A 173 -21.22 -2.97 -0.73
CA ALA A 173 -20.05 -2.15 -0.42
C ALA A 173 -19.00 -2.22 -1.53
N THR A 174 -18.68 -1.05 -2.07
CA THR A 174 -17.56 -0.80 -2.98
C THR A 174 -16.51 0.02 -2.24
N GLY A 175 -15.24 -0.37 -2.33
CA GLY A 175 -14.15 0.35 -1.66
C GLY A 175 -12.94 -0.53 -1.36
N GLU A 176 -12.03 -0.01 -0.55
CA GLU A 176 -10.75 -0.64 -0.20
C GLU A 176 -10.89 -1.89 0.70
N LEU A 177 -10.37 -3.03 0.25
CA LEU A 177 -10.37 -4.29 1.00
C LEU A 177 -9.15 -4.38 1.91
N THR A 178 -9.35 -4.50 3.22
CA THR A 178 -8.27 -4.71 4.19
C THR A 178 -8.19 -6.17 4.63
N ILE A 179 -6.98 -6.73 4.57
CA ILE A 179 -6.63 -8.10 4.97
C ILE A 179 -5.67 -8.01 6.16
N THR A 180 -5.99 -8.69 7.25
CA THR A 180 -5.16 -8.68 8.47
C THR A 180 -4.71 -10.10 8.81
N PRO A 181 -3.47 -10.49 8.45
CA PRO A 181 -2.92 -11.80 8.78
C PRO A 181 -2.87 -12.07 10.28
N ALA A 182 -3.13 -13.34 10.66
CA ALA A 182 -3.02 -13.78 12.06
C ALA A 182 -1.58 -13.69 12.61
N ALA A 183 -0.58 -13.74 11.73
CA ALA A 183 0.82 -13.48 12.01
C ALA A 183 1.46 -12.75 10.82
N ALA A 184 2.48 -11.94 11.09
CA ALA A 184 3.16 -11.18 10.04
C ALA A 184 3.71 -12.10 8.95
N THR A 185 3.35 -11.84 7.69
CA THR A 185 3.70 -12.70 6.54
C THR A 185 3.97 -11.85 5.31
N SER A 186 4.86 -12.33 4.43
CA SER A 186 5.13 -11.71 3.14
C SER A 186 4.26 -12.26 2.01
N ASP A 187 3.61 -13.40 2.24
CA ASP A 187 2.70 -14.01 1.28
C ASP A 187 1.27 -13.86 1.80
N ILE A 188 0.45 -13.12 1.07
CA ILE A 188 -0.98 -12.90 1.36
C ILE A 188 -1.81 -13.35 0.17
N TYR A 189 -2.85 -14.11 0.44
CA TYR A 189 -3.85 -14.48 -0.55
C TYR A 189 -5.07 -13.57 -0.41
N ALA A 190 -5.65 -13.18 -1.54
CA ALA A 190 -6.88 -12.41 -1.59
C ALA A 190 -7.85 -13.04 -2.58
N ALA A 191 -9.12 -13.12 -2.20
CA ALA A 191 -10.19 -13.44 -3.13
C ALA A 191 -10.80 -12.13 -3.64
N LEU A 192 -10.77 -11.91 -4.96
CA LEU A 192 -11.15 -10.65 -5.61
C LEU A 192 -12.23 -10.90 -6.68
N SER A 193 -13.23 -10.02 -6.76
CA SER A 193 -14.26 -10.06 -7.81
C SER A 193 -14.45 -8.69 -8.44
N GLY A 194 -14.61 -8.66 -9.77
CA GLY A 194 -14.96 -7.45 -10.50
C GLY A 194 -13.87 -6.37 -10.55
N VAL A 195 -12.60 -6.74 -10.34
CA VAL A 195 -11.47 -5.81 -10.39
C VAL A 195 -11.10 -5.53 -11.84
N ASN A 196 -11.28 -4.27 -12.26
CA ASN A 196 -10.81 -3.78 -13.54
C ASN A 196 -10.32 -2.34 -13.37
N GLY A 197 -9.01 -2.13 -13.43
CA GLY A 197 -8.41 -0.80 -13.26
C GLY A 197 -7.06 -0.85 -12.60
N LYS A 198 -6.55 0.32 -12.19
CA LYS A 198 -5.31 0.38 -11.41
C LYS A 198 -5.54 -0.23 -10.04
N VAL A 199 -4.59 -1.04 -9.59
CA VAL A 199 -4.60 -1.65 -8.26
C VAL A 199 -3.53 -0.94 -7.43
N THR A 200 -3.94 -0.42 -6.29
CA THR A 200 -3.06 0.13 -5.26
C THR A 200 -3.08 -0.79 -4.06
N LEU A 201 -1.90 -1.20 -3.62
CA LEU A 201 -1.65 -1.99 -2.43
C LEU A 201 -0.99 -1.10 -1.39
N THR A 202 -1.53 -1.08 -0.18
CA THR A 202 -0.95 -0.41 0.98
C THR A 202 -0.69 -1.45 2.07
N ALA A 203 0.57 -1.76 2.31
CA ALA A 203 0.99 -2.73 3.32
C ALA A 203 1.49 -2.04 4.59
N THR A 204 1.19 -2.60 5.76
CA THR A 204 1.70 -2.13 7.05
C THR A 204 2.71 -3.12 7.63
N VAL A 205 3.88 -2.65 8.06
CA VAL A 205 4.94 -3.45 8.71
C VAL A 205 5.36 -2.74 9.98
N GLY A 206 4.91 -3.22 11.14
CA GLY A 206 5.07 -2.48 12.39
C GLY A 206 4.36 -1.12 12.30
N ASP A 207 5.13 -0.04 12.43
CA ASP A 207 4.62 1.35 12.30
C ASP A 207 4.74 1.90 10.86
N ASP A 208 5.34 1.14 9.94
CA ASP A 208 5.61 1.59 8.58
C ASP A 208 4.51 1.24 7.61
N THR A 209 4.32 2.12 6.62
CA THR A 209 3.46 1.84 5.47
C THR A 209 4.29 1.74 4.21
N TYR A 210 3.91 0.82 3.34
CA TYR A 210 4.52 0.59 2.05
C TYR A 210 3.44 0.67 0.99
N THR A 211 3.75 1.25 -0.17
CA THR A 211 2.78 1.33 -1.28
C THR A 211 3.32 0.70 -2.55
N TYR A 212 2.38 0.18 -3.33
CA TYR A 212 2.59 -0.25 -4.70
C TYR A 212 1.34 0.09 -5.51
N THR A 213 1.51 0.79 -6.63
CA THR A 213 0.43 1.00 -7.60
C THR A 213 0.86 0.45 -8.95
N THR A 214 -0.01 -0.33 -9.59
CA THR A 214 0.25 -0.85 -10.93
C THR A 214 0.37 0.28 -11.94
N ALA A 215 1.40 0.24 -12.79
CA ALA A 215 1.58 1.26 -13.84
C ALA A 215 0.40 1.29 -14.83
N ASN A 216 -0.13 0.11 -15.14
CA ASN A 216 -1.26 -0.11 -16.05
C ASN A 216 -2.45 -0.70 -15.30
N SER A 217 -3.63 -0.63 -15.92
CA SER A 217 -4.81 -1.34 -15.43
C SER A 217 -4.58 -2.84 -15.38
N GLN A 218 -4.99 -3.48 -14.30
CA GLN A 218 -5.04 -4.92 -14.15
C GLN A 218 -6.49 -5.39 -14.18
N THR A 219 -6.68 -6.58 -14.74
CA THR A 219 -7.97 -7.27 -14.74
C THR A 219 -7.76 -8.65 -14.13
N PHE A 220 -8.51 -8.96 -13.08
CA PHE A 220 -8.50 -10.29 -12.48
C PHE A 220 -9.76 -11.04 -12.89
N GLU A 221 -9.58 -12.09 -13.69
CA GLU A 221 -10.67 -12.90 -14.22
C GLU A 221 -11.19 -13.88 -13.18
N ASN A 222 -12.51 -13.96 -13.06
CA ASN A 222 -13.11 -14.90 -12.12
C ASN A 222 -12.71 -16.35 -12.46
N GLY A 223 -12.23 -17.08 -11.46
CA GLY A 223 -11.76 -18.46 -11.57
C GLY A 223 -10.30 -18.61 -11.93
N ALA A 224 -9.59 -17.51 -12.17
CA ALA A 224 -8.16 -17.54 -12.40
C ALA A 224 -7.38 -17.40 -11.08
N TYR A 225 -6.21 -18.03 -11.05
CA TYR A 225 -5.23 -17.90 -9.98
C TYR A 225 -4.05 -17.04 -10.46
N TYR A 226 -3.69 -16.02 -9.68
CA TYR A 226 -2.64 -15.07 -10.00
C TYR A 226 -1.54 -15.05 -8.94
N PRO A 227 -0.35 -15.62 -9.21
CA PRO A 227 0.81 -15.44 -8.35
C PRO A 227 1.57 -14.16 -8.74
N ILE A 228 1.52 -13.13 -7.90
CA ILE A 228 2.12 -11.81 -8.16
C ILE A 228 3.22 -11.54 -7.14
N THR A 229 4.42 -11.23 -7.60
CA THR A 229 5.47 -10.66 -6.76
C THR A 229 5.40 -9.14 -6.82
N VAL A 230 5.34 -8.50 -5.66
CA VAL A 230 5.22 -7.05 -5.53
C VAL A 230 6.46 -6.51 -4.84
N SER A 231 7.24 -5.72 -5.57
CA SER A 231 8.27 -4.87 -4.96
C SER A 231 7.59 -3.62 -4.40
N MET A 232 7.46 -3.61 -3.08
CA MET A 232 6.86 -2.54 -2.31
C MET A 232 7.89 -1.44 -2.04
N LYS A 233 7.46 -0.17 -2.03
CA LYS A 233 8.30 0.95 -1.63
C LYS A 233 7.87 1.46 -0.27
N SER A 234 8.81 1.61 0.67
CA SER A 234 8.53 2.24 1.96
C SER A 234 8.07 3.68 1.74
N ASN A 235 6.99 4.07 2.42
CA ASN A 235 6.55 5.45 2.49
C ASN A 235 7.31 6.23 3.57
N ARG A 236 8.13 5.57 4.40
CA ARG A 236 8.99 6.25 5.37
C ARG A 236 10.16 6.90 4.65
N ASP A 237 10.41 8.18 4.94
CA ASP A 237 11.62 8.85 4.48
C ASP A 237 12.86 8.12 5.06
N PRO A 238 13.82 7.67 4.23
CA PRO A 238 14.99 6.95 4.71
C PRO A 238 15.85 7.77 5.68
N MET A 239 15.71 9.11 5.71
CA MET A 239 16.43 9.99 6.63
C MET A 239 15.72 10.13 7.99
N LEU A 240 14.51 9.58 8.19
CA LEU A 240 13.71 9.78 9.41
C LEU A 240 14.42 9.24 10.66
N GLY A 241 15.15 8.12 10.52
CA GLY A 241 15.96 7.50 11.58
C GLY A 241 17.37 8.07 11.73
N ASN A 242 17.79 8.99 10.86
CA ASN A 242 19.12 9.58 10.91
C ASN A 242 19.07 10.86 11.74
N PRO A 243 19.94 11.04 12.76
CA PRO A 243 20.01 12.31 13.47
C PRO A 243 20.37 13.48 12.54
N LEU A 244 20.10 14.71 12.97
CA LEU A 244 20.64 15.90 12.31
C LEU A 244 22.14 15.72 12.07
N THR A 245 22.54 15.77 10.81
CA THR A 245 23.89 15.45 10.36
C THR A 245 24.46 16.60 9.55
N LEU A 246 25.72 16.91 9.82
CA LEU A 246 26.54 17.77 8.98
C LEU A 246 27.72 16.95 8.43
N GLU A 247 27.99 17.08 7.14
CA GLU A 247 29.07 16.38 6.43
C GLU A 247 30.01 17.40 5.78
N ALA A 248 31.31 17.30 6.08
CA ALA A 248 32.31 18.24 5.58
C ALA A 248 32.61 17.96 4.10
N VAL A 249 32.70 19.03 3.28
CA VAL A 249 33.10 18.91 1.87
C VAL A 249 34.63 18.95 1.72
N GLY A 250 35.31 19.76 2.52
CA GLY A 250 36.77 19.94 2.49
C GLY A 250 37.46 19.50 3.79
N ASP A 251 38.77 19.28 3.70
CA ASP A 251 39.61 18.97 4.86
C ASP A 251 39.74 20.17 5.79
N GLY A 252 39.71 19.90 7.11
CA GLY A 252 39.87 20.94 8.13
C GLY A 252 38.61 21.75 8.41
N THR A 253 37.46 21.38 7.81
CA THR A 253 36.17 22.01 8.06
C THR A 253 35.86 21.99 9.55
N GLN A 254 35.60 23.16 10.13
CA GLN A 254 35.16 23.28 11.51
C GLN A 254 33.66 23.47 11.55
N ILE A 255 32.98 22.65 12.33
CA ILE A 255 31.57 22.81 12.65
C ILE A 255 31.45 23.27 14.09
N THR A 256 30.78 24.40 14.29
CA THR A 256 30.52 24.95 15.62
C THR A 256 29.05 24.81 15.95
N PHE A 257 28.74 24.20 17.09
CA PHE A 257 27.41 24.20 17.68
C PHE A 257 27.42 25.07 18.95
N ILE A 258 26.55 26.07 19.02
CA ILE A 258 26.30 26.87 20.23
C ILE A 258 24.97 26.41 20.84
N ASN A 259 25.01 25.88 22.06
CA ASN A 259 23.83 25.37 22.74
C ASN A 259 23.19 26.46 23.60
N LYS A 260 22.01 26.93 23.20
CA LYS A 260 21.14 27.83 23.99
C LYS A 260 19.86 27.13 24.47
N SER A 261 19.77 25.81 24.29
CA SER A 261 18.67 25.01 24.82
C SER A 261 18.85 24.77 26.32
N LYS A 262 17.75 24.44 27.01
CA LYS A 262 17.78 24.21 28.47
C LYS A 262 18.49 22.91 28.87
N GLY A 263 18.58 21.94 27.95
CA GLY A 263 19.20 20.66 28.21
C GLY A 263 20.51 20.47 27.45
N ASN A 264 21.14 19.33 27.68
CA ASN A 264 22.33 18.96 26.92
C ASN A 264 21.94 18.62 25.48
N VAL A 265 22.68 19.19 24.53
CA VAL A 265 22.80 18.63 23.18
C VAL A 265 23.96 17.65 23.21
N GLN A 266 23.87 16.58 22.43
CA GLN A 266 24.91 15.57 22.29
C GLN A 266 25.44 15.58 20.88
N VAL A 267 26.75 15.35 20.76
CA VAL A 267 27.45 15.27 19.49
C VAL A 267 28.18 13.94 19.36
N SER A 268 28.22 13.39 18.16
CA SER A 268 28.95 12.16 17.85
C SER A 268 29.56 12.22 16.45
N LYS A 269 30.66 11.49 16.22
CA LYS A 269 31.23 11.25 14.88
C LYS A 269 30.95 9.83 14.35
N ASN A 270 30.47 8.93 15.19
CA ASN A 270 30.34 7.50 14.87
C ASN A 270 28.98 6.89 15.29
N LEU A 271 28.04 7.72 15.77
CA LEU A 271 26.71 7.34 16.27
C LEU A 271 26.70 6.47 17.54
N THR A 272 27.86 6.05 18.05
CA THR A 272 27.99 5.23 19.27
C THR A 272 28.49 6.05 20.45
N ASP A 273 29.51 6.87 20.24
CA ASP A 273 30.14 7.67 21.29
C ASP A 273 29.56 9.08 21.25
N TRP A 274 28.86 9.46 22.32
CA TRP A 274 28.14 10.72 22.43
C TRP A 274 28.73 11.58 23.53
N GLU A 275 29.10 12.81 23.17
CA GLU A 275 29.60 13.81 24.11
C GLU A 275 28.55 14.91 24.33
N ASN A 276 28.40 15.36 25.58
CA ASN A 276 27.48 16.43 25.91
C ASN A 276 28.10 17.80 25.58
N ILE A 277 27.27 18.67 24.99
CA ILE A 277 27.41 20.11 24.90
C ILE A 277 26.41 20.69 25.90
N ALA A 278 26.92 21.16 27.04
CA ALA A 278 26.09 21.72 28.10
C ALA A 278 25.31 22.97 27.62
N PRO A 279 24.21 23.35 28.28
CA PRO A 279 23.57 24.65 28.08
C PRO A 279 24.60 25.80 28.16
N GLU A 280 24.43 26.82 27.33
CA GLU A 280 25.32 27.97 27.15
C GLU A 280 26.74 27.65 26.64
N ALA A 281 27.08 26.38 26.42
CA ALA A 281 28.37 25.99 25.89
C ALA A 281 28.41 26.08 24.36
N SER A 282 29.62 26.25 23.84
CA SER A 282 29.91 26.07 22.41
C SER A 282 30.88 24.89 22.23
N ARG A 283 30.75 24.18 21.11
CA ARG A 283 31.66 23.10 20.73
C ARG A 283 32.09 23.25 19.28
N ASN A 284 33.39 23.24 19.06
CA ASN A 284 34.00 23.13 17.73
C ASN A 284 34.35 21.67 17.45
N ILE A 285 33.99 21.18 16.26
CA ILE A 285 34.30 19.84 15.78
C ILE A 285 35.04 19.97 14.45
N SER A 286 36.28 19.51 14.41
CA SER A 286 37.10 19.45 13.18
C SER A 286 36.81 18.18 12.41
N LEU A 287 36.54 18.31 11.11
CA LEU A 287 36.25 17.20 10.21
C LEU A 287 37.17 17.23 8.98
N SER A 288 37.54 16.06 8.50
CA SER A 288 38.14 15.87 7.18
C SER A 288 37.04 15.74 6.11
N ALA A 289 37.38 15.87 4.83
CA ALA A 289 36.42 15.73 3.75
C ALA A 289 35.66 14.40 3.81
N GLY A 290 34.33 14.46 3.72
CA GLY A 290 33.42 13.31 3.82
C GLY A 290 33.14 12.80 5.24
N GLU A 291 33.85 13.29 6.26
CA GLU A 291 33.53 13.00 7.65
C GLU A 291 32.22 13.67 8.08
N LYS A 292 31.58 13.07 9.07
CA LYS A 292 30.25 13.43 9.53
C LYS A 292 30.26 13.76 11.00
N VAL A 293 29.37 14.66 11.39
CA VAL A 293 29.01 14.89 12.78
C VAL A 293 27.50 14.85 12.94
N TYR A 294 27.05 14.20 14.01
CA TYR A 294 25.65 13.95 14.32
C TYR A 294 25.28 14.70 15.59
N PHE A 295 24.08 15.29 15.62
CA PHE A 295 23.55 16.02 16.76
C PHE A 295 22.24 15.41 17.23
N ARG A 296 22.07 15.28 18.55
CA ARG A 296 20.81 14.87 19.19
C ARG A 296 20.65 15.50 20.57
N GLY A 297 19.49 15.38 21.21
CA GLY A 297 19.25 15.91 22.55
C GLY A 297 17.89 15.49 23.10
N ASN A 298 17.67 15.69 24.40
CA ASN A 298 16.39 15.50 25.06
C ASN A 298 15.86 16.85 25.54
N ASN A 299 15.62 17.76 24.59
CA ASN A 299 15.35 19.16 24.87
C ASN A 299 13.85 19.43 24.75
N ALA A 300 13.20 19.55 25.92
CA ALA A 300 11.79 19.92 26.04
C ALA A 300 11.51 21.40 25.69
N SER A 301 12.55 22.22 25.59
CA SER A 301 12.45 23.63 25.19
C SER A 301 13.78 24.13 24.64
N TYR A 302 13.72 24.81 23.49
CA TYR A 302 14.87 25.44 22.84
C TYR A 302 15.02 26.92 23.21
N TYR A 303 14.36 27.41 24.28
CA TYR A 303 14.40 28.83 24.62
C TYR A 303 14.16 29.16 26.10
N PRO A 304 15.01 30.00 26.70
CA PRO A 304 14.60 30.86 27.80
C PRO A 304 14.58 32.38 27.49
N ASP A 305 15.57 32.98 26.79
CA ASP A 305 15.78 34.44 26.88
C ASP A 305 16.49 35.08 25.66
N ASN A 306 15.82 35.49 24.58
CA ASN A 306 16.48 36.32 23.54
C ASN A 306 17.31 35.55 22.48
N GLU A 307 17.90 34.43 22.87
CA GLU A 307 19.02 33.80 22.15
C GLU A 307 18.67 32.40 21.65
N ALA A 308 19.14 32.08 20.43
CA ALA A 308 18.88 30.80 19.78
C ALA A 308 20.16 29.95 19.71
N SER A 309 19.98 28.62 19.72
CA SER A 309 21.08 27.72 19.40
C SER A 309 21.47 27.90 17.93
N SER A 310 22.75 27.72 17.60
CA SER A 310 23.22 27.92 16.22
C SER A 310 24.25 26.89 15.80
N ILE A 311 24.28 26.62 14.49
CA ILE A 311 25.25 25.74 13.83
C ILE A 311 25.92 26.50 12.69
N THR A 312 27.24 26.61 12.74
CA THR A 312 28.06 27.25 11.70
C THR A 312 29.11 26.28 11.15
N CYS A 313 29.49 26.48 9.88
CA CYS A 313 30.62 25.80 9.25
C CYS A 313 31.64 26.84 8.76
N THR A 314 32.94 26.56 8.88
CA THR A 314 33.99 27.43 8.31
C THR A 314 34.12 27.28 6.80
N ASP A 315 33.84 26.08 6.29
CA ASP A 315 33.97 25.67 4.90
C ASP A 315 32.69 24.94 4.47
N PRO A 316 32.48 24.74 3.15
CA PRO A 316 31.26 24.11 2.65
C PRO A 316 30.93 22.79 3.37
N CYS A 317 29.68 22.66 3.81
CA CYS A 317 29.20 21.48 4.53
C CYS A 317 27.79 21.12 4.09
N TYR A 318 27.52 19.83 3.90
CA TYR A 318 26.17 19.34 3.62
C TYR A 318 25.37 19.24 4.92
N VAL A 319 24.09 19.59 4.87
CA VAL A 319 23.13 19.39 5.97
C VAL A 319 22.00 18.44 5.57
N TYR A 320 21.75 17.41 6.36
CA TYR A 320 20.68 16.42 6.15
C TYR A 320 20.31 15.69 7.45
N GLY A 321 19.37 14.74 7.39
CA GLY A 321 18.90 13.97 8.55
C GLY A 321 17.68 14.62 9.21
N ASN A 322 17.27 14.11 10.37
CA ASN A 322 16.05 14.51 11.05
C ASN A 322 16.33 15.51 12.18
N ILE A 323 15.80 16.74 12.06
CA ILE A 323 15.98 17.77 13.09
C ILE A 323 15.38 17.37 14.44
N MET A 324 14.38 16.49 14.47
CA MET A 324 13.72 16.08 15.70
C MET A 324 14.67 15.29 16.62
N SER A 325 15.83 14.84 16.14
CA SER A 325 16.87 14.23 16.98
C SER A 325 17.33 15.17 18.08
N LEU A 326 17.26 16.49 17.84
CA LEU A 326 17.55 17.52 18.81
C LEU A 326 16.49 17.63 19.93
N VAL A 327 15.27 17.14 19.73
CA VAL A 327 14.18 17.15 20.72
C VAL A 327 14.18 15.88 21.55
N ASN A 328 14.37 14.72 20.90
CA ASN A 328 14.42 13.42 21.55
C ASN A 328 15.57 12.59 20.99
N ALA A 329 16.45 12.08 21.84
CA ALA A 329 17.67 11.41 21.40
C ALA A 329 17.46 9.99 20.84
N THR A 330 16.32 9.34 21.11
CA THR A 330 16.11 7.91 20.83
C THR A 330 14.85 7.57 20.04
N ALA A 331 13.83 8.43 20.06
CA ALA A 331 12.54 8.20 19.40
C ALA A 331 12.13 9.36 18.48
N PHE A 332 13.10 10.12 17.97
CA PHE A 332 12.85 11.28 17.11
C PHE A 332 12.27 10.94 15.75
N ASP A 333 12.46 9.70 15.29
CA ASP A 333 11.91 9.21 14.03
C ASP A 333 10.38 9.17 14.04
N LYS A 334 9.75 9.21 15.22
CA LYS A 334 8.30 9.19 15.38
C LYS A 334 7.71 10.57 15.69
N LEU A 335 8.54 11.60 15.88
CA LEU A 335 8.07 12.90 16.32
C LEU A 335 7.54 13.74 15.16
N THR A 336 6.27 14.11 15.24
CA THR A 336 5.60 15.01 14.29
C THR A 336 5.08 16.29 14.97
N SER A 337 5.35 16.47 16.26
CA SER A 337 4.97 17.66 17.02
C SER A 337 6.20 18.31 17.63
N LEU A 338 6.32 19.62 17.42
CA LEU A 338 7.34 20.38 18.13
C LEU A 338 7.00 20.48 19.61
N PRO A 339 8.01 20.43 20.50
CA PRO A 339 7.80 20.57 21.94
C PRO A 339 7.14 21.91 22.25
N ASP A 340 6.32 21.94 23.30
CA ASP A 340 5.61 23.14 23.74
C ASP A 340 6.59 24.29 24.06
N GLY A 341 6.25 25.49 23.59
CA GLY A 341 7.06 26.69 23.73
C GLY A 341 7.18 27.45 22.41
N ASN A 342 7.70 28.67 22.46
CA ASN A 342 7.94 29.48 21.27
C ASN A 342 9.38 29.28 20.77
N ASP A 343 9.62 29.66 19.51
CA ASP A 343 10.97 29.84 18.95
C ASP A 343 11.80 28.54 18.80
N THR A 344 11.15 27.37 18.86
CA THR A 344 11.83 26.09 18.62
C THR A 344 12.55 26.09 17.27
N PHE A 345 13.88 25.89 17.30
CA PHE A 345 14.77 25.95 16.14
C PHE A 345 14.82 27.29 15.38
N ARG A 346 14.38 28.39 16.01
CA ARG A 346 14.62 29.74 15.47
C ARG A 346 16.12 29.92 15.19
N SER A 347 16.45 30.53 14.07
CA SER A 347 17.82 30.95 13.71
C SER A 347 18.91 29.85 13.70
N LEU A 348 18.55 28.57 13.70
CA LEU A 348 19.51 27.47 13.92
C LEU A 348 20.68 27.47 12.91
N PHE A 349 20.43 27.85 11.67
CA PHE A 349 21.44 27.97 10.61
C PHE A 349 21.59 29.40 10.10
N GLU A 350 21.07 30.41 10.81
CA GLU A 350 21.06 31.79 10.35
C GLU A 350 22.49 32.30 10.02
N ASN A 351 22.61 32.95 8.85
CA ASN A 351 23.83 33.47 8.24
C ASN A 351 24.93 32.43 7.95
N ASN A 352 24.60 31.14 7.95
CA ASN A 352 25.54 30.10 7.57
C ASN A 352 25.65 30.00 6.04
N THR A 353 26.53 30.80 5.44
CA THR A 353 26.76 30.82 3.98
C THR A 353 27.39 29.54 3.44
N GLN A 354 27.94 28.70 4.32
CA GLN A 354 28.67 27.49 3.97
C GLN A 354 27.80 26.22 3.95
N ILE A 355 26.60 26.24 4.55
CA ILE A 355 25.71 25.08 4.45
C ILE A 355 25.11 24.96 3.05
N MET A 356 25.03 23.73 2.57
CA MET A 356 24.47 23.38 1.27
C MET A 356 23.57 22.15 1.33
N SER A 357 22.64 22.07 0.37
CA SER A 357 21.81 20.88 0.17
C SER A 357 22.66 19.72 -0.34
N HIS A 358 22.49 18.53 0.24
CA HIS A 358 23.10 17.31 -0.30
C HIS A 358 22.35 16.84 -1.57
N PRO A 359 23.02 16.27 -2.58
CA PRO A 359 22.35 15.80 -3.81
C PRO A 359 21.36 14.65 -3.56
N ASP A 360 21.72 13.70 -2.69
CA ASP A 360 20.96 12.45 -2.49
C ASP A 360 20.32 12.29 -1.09
N LYS A 361 20.49 13.25 -0.18
CA LYS A 361 20.06 13.16 1.22
C LYS A 361 19.29 14.41 1.59
N GLU A 362 18.20 14.25 2.33
CA GLU A 362 17.32 15.36 2.68
C GLU A 362 17.47 15.73 4.17
N LEU A 363 17.37 17.03 4.45
CA LEU A 363 17.09 17.53 5.79
C LEU A 363 15.59 17.45 6.02
N LEU A 364 15.17 16.80 7.10
CA LEU A 364 13.78 16.60 7.44
C LEU A 364 13.34 17.54 8.54
N LEU A 365 12.22 18.24 8.29
CA LEU A 365 11.45 18.99 9.27
C LEU A 365 10.07 18.34 9.41
N PRO A 366 9.95 17.13 10.00
CA PRO A 366 8.75 16.30 9.92
C PRO A 366 7.57 16.81 10.74
N ALA A 367 7.72 17.94 11.44
CA ALA A 367 6.68 18.47 12.32
C ALA A 367 5.45 18.94 11.53
N THR A 368 4.31 18.31 11.81
CA THR A 368 2.97 18.74 11.35
C THR A 368 2.28 19.63 12.39
N THR A 369 2.63 19.49 13.67
CA THR A 369 2.16 20.38 14.74
C THR A 369 3.25 21.41 15.07
N LEU A 370 3.03 22.65 14.62
CA LEU A 370 3.95 23.78 14.80
C LEU A 370 3.62 24.58 16.07
N GLN A 371 4.60 25.38 16.49
CA GLN A 371 4.49 26.34 17.60
C GLN A 371 4.75 27.77 17.11
N PRO A 372 4.37 28.81 17.86
CA PRO A 372 4.69 30.18 17.47
C PRO A 372 6.20 30.42 17.30
N ASN A 373 6.56 31.15 16.24
CA ASN A 373 7.95 31.48 15.86
C ASN A 373 8.90 30.27 15.65
N CYS A 374 8.41 29.03 15.65
CA CYS A 374 9.28 27.88 15.39
C CYS A 374 9.85 27.95 13.97
N TYR A 375 11.14 27.70 13.79
CA TYR A 375 11.83 27.83 12.49
C TYR A 375 11.96 29.27 11.93
N ARG A 376 11.60 30.31 12.69
CA ARG A 376 11.82 31.69 12.28
C ARG A 376 13.29 31.93 11.97
N ASN A 377 13.61 32.61 10.86
CA ASN A 377 14.99 32.86 10.39
C ASN A 377 15.88 31.61 10.23
N MET A 378 15.34 30.39 10.29
CA MET A 378 16.15 29.18 10.48
C MET A 378 17.26 29.03 9.44
N PHE A 379 16.99 29.38 8.18
CA PHE A 379 17.96 29.36 7.08
C PHE A 379 18.23 30.75 6.50
N ALA A 380 17.88 31.83 7.20
CA ALA A 380 18.13 33.17 6.69
C ALA A 380 19.62 33.35 6.37
N GLY A 381 19.96 33.86 5.19
CA GLY A 381 21.34 34.06 4.72
C GLY A 381 22.08 32.79 4.27
N CYS A 382 21.44 31.63 4.20
CA CYS A 382 22.07 30.37 3.78
C CYS A 382 22.21 30.29 2.25
N THR A 383 23.25 30.92 1.71
CA THR A 383 23.40 31.07 0.25
C THR A 383 23.67 29.77 -0.50
N GLY A 384 24.15 28.70 0.16
CA GLY A 384 24.43 27.40 -0.46
C GLY A 384 23.21 26.47 -0.57
N LEU A 385 22.06 26.82 0.01
CA LEU A 385 20.85 26.00 -0.03
C LEU A 385 20.20 26.06 -1.42
N THR A 386 20.04 24.93 -2.09
CA THR A 386 19.41 24.84 -3.42
C THR A 386 17.99 24.27 -3.35
N LYS A 387 17.72 23.45 -2.34
CA LYS A 387 16.43 22.80 -2.06
C LYS A 387 16.07 22.98 -0.59
N ALA A 388 14.87 23.49 -0.31
CA ALA A 388 14.35 23.57 1.06
C ALA A 388 13.89 22.19 1.56
N PRO A 389 13.95 21.94 2.88
CA PRO A 389 13.24 20.82 3.50
C PRO A 389 11.75 20.83 3.15
N VAL A 390 11.13 19.65 3.09
CA VAL A 390 9.67 19.55 3.00
C VAL A 390 9.04 20.12 4.27
N LEU A 391 8.02 20.98 4.11
CA LEU A 391 7.28 21.60 5.20
C LEU A 391 5.87 20.97 5.26
N PRO A 392 5.63 19.96 6.12
CA PRO A 392 4.43 19.11 6.04
C PRO A 392 3.23 19.65 6.82
N ALA A 393 3.38 20.69 7.64
CA ALA A 393 2.30 21.23 8.45
C ALA A 393 1.17 21.83 7.59
N SER A 394 -0.06 21.38 7.83
CA SER A 394 -1.26 21.91 7.15
C SER A 394 -1.69 23.27 7.71
N THR A 395 -1.38 23.55 8.98
CA THR A 395 -1.77 24.78 9.67
C THR A 395 -0.55 25.48 10.25
N LEU A 396 -0.32 26.72 9.82
CA LEU A 396 0.80 27.52 10.32
C LEU A 396 0.46 28.21 11.64
N ARG A 397 1.49 28.51 12.42
CA ARG A 397 1.40 29.32 13.64
C ARG A 397 2.01 30.70 13.41
N ALA A 398 1.68 31.64 14.29
CA ALA A 398 2.18 33.00 14.22
C ALA A 398 3.71 33.02 14.09
N GLY A 399 4.22 33.68 13.06
CA GLY A 399 5.65 33.84 12.82
C GLY A 399 6.49 32.57 12.56
N CYS A 400 5.89 31.38 12.45
CA CYS A 400 6.69 30.14 12.37
C CYS A 400 7.67 30.15 11.18
N TYR A 401 7.22 30.36 9.96
CA TYR A 401 8.12 30.45 8.80
C TYR A 401 8.58 31.88 8.49
N GLN A 402 8.45 32.82 9.43
CA GLN A 402 8.89 34.19 9.21
C GLN A 402 10.37 34.23 8.83
N SER A 403 10.68 34.86 7.70
CA SER A 403 12.03 35.02 7.15
C SER A 403 12.84 33.71 7.04
N MET A 404 12.17 32.55 7.00
CA MET A 404 12.82 31.24 7.12
C MET A 404 13.93 31.03 6.07
N PHE A 405 13.73 31.49 4.83
CA PHE A 405 14.67 31.38 3.71
C PHE A 405 15.11 32.74 3.15
N THR A 406 14.96 33.82 3.91
CA THR A 406 15.40 35.15 3.49
C THR A 406 16.88 35.15 3.08
N GLY A 407 17.22 35.64 1.90
CA GLY A 407 18.61 35.70 1.43
C GLY A 407 19.21 34.35 1.02
N CYS A 408 18.42 33.28 0.89
CA CYS A 408 18.87 32.00 0.31
C CYS A 408 19.00 32.12 -1.21
N LEU A 409 20.06 32.79 -1.69
CA LEU A 409 20.22 33.23 -3.08
C LEU A 409 20.10 32.11 -4.14
N ASN A 410 20.48 30.88 -3.80
CA ASN A 410 20.47 29.73 -4.71
C ASN A 410 19.23 28.83 -4.56
N LEU A 411 18.33 29.13 -3.63
CA LEU A 411 17.16 28.30 -3.35
C LEU A 411 16.19 28.35 -4.53
N ALA A 412 15.89 27.17 -5.10
CA ALA A 412 15.10 27.04 -6.32
C ALA A 412 13.99 25.96 -6.22
N TYR A 413 13.82 25.34 -5.05
CA TYR A 413 12.79 24.35 -4.82
C TYR A 413 12.24 24.45 -3.40
N ILE A 414 10.93 24.57 -3.27
CA ILE A 414 10.21 24.58 -1.98
C ILE A 414 8.98 23.68 -2.11
N LYS A 415 8.77 22.81 -1.13
CA LYS A 415 7.53 22.03 -0.97
C LYS A 415 6.90 22.38 0.38
N CYS A 416 5.72 22.98 0.36
CA CYS A 416 4.99 23.36 1.57
C CYS A 416 3.52 22.94 1.50
N MET A 417 3.09 22.13 2.46
CA MET A 417 1.75 21.51 2.49
C MET A 417 0.73 22.33 3.31
N ALA A 418 1.07 23.57 3.67
CA ALA A 418 0.17 24.43 4.41
C ALA A 418 -1.09 24.78 3.59
N THR A 419 -2.24 24.57 4.20
CA THR A 419 -3.57 24.94 3.70
C THR A 419 -4.17 26.08 4.49
N ASP A 420 -3.73 26.27 5.74
CA ASP A 420 -4.09 27.41 6.58
C ASP A 420 -2.85 28.25 6.90
N ILE A 421 -2.78 29.41 6.25
CA ILE A 421 -1.75 30.44 6.41
C ILE A 421 -2.31 31.73 7.03
N SER A 422 -3.45 31.64 7.73
CA SER A 422 -4.14 32.81 8.29
C SER A 422 -3.44 33.43 9.51
N ALA A 423 -2.53 32.69 10.14
CA ALA A 423 -1.82 33.15 11.33
C ALA A 423 -0.90 34.35 11.01
N THR A 424 -0.92 35.35 11.88
CA THR A 424 -0.18 36.60 11.72
C THR A 424 1.30 36.37 11.42
N GLY A 425 1.75 36.89 10.28
CA GLY A 425 3.16 36.87 9.87
C GLY A 425 3.76 35.48 9.69
N CYS A 426 2.94 34.43 9.57
CA CYS A 426 3.43 33.05 9.53
C CYS A 426 4.41 32.76 8.39
N THR A 427 4.34 33.49 7.27
CA THR A 427 5.28 33.43 6.15
C THR A 427 5.92 34.78 5.82
N SER A 428 5.87 35.77 6.74
CA SER A 428 6.37 37.12 6.43
C SER A 428 7.82 37.11 5.97
N ASN A 429 8.10 37.68 4.79
CA ASN A 429 9.42 37.72 4.15
C ASN A 429 10.10 36.37 3.94
N TRP A 430 9.40 35.24 4.08
CA TRP A 430 10.04 33.92 4.19
C TRP A 430 10.92 33.53 3.00
N VAL A 431 10.67 34.09 1.81
CA VAL A 431 11.41 33.81 0.56
C VAL A 431 11.99 35.08 -0.07
N ASN A 432 12.18 36.14 0.72
CA ASN A 432 12.79 37.37 0.22
C ASN A 432 14.24 37.09 -0.25
N GLY A 433 14.59 37.47 -1.47
CA GLY A 433 15.95 37.29 -1.99
C GLY A 433 16.33 35.85 -2.38
N VAL A 434 15.35 34.97 -2.61
CA VAL A 434 15.60 33.66 -3.24
C VAL A 434 15.80 33.79 -4.75
N LYS A 435 16.17 32.69 -5.43
CA LYS A 435 16.36 32.67 -6.88
C LYS A 435 15.10 33.12 -7.63
N ALA A 436 15.26 33.86 -8.73
CA ALA A 436 14.15 34.39 -9.53
C ALA A 436 13.28 33.32 -10.22
N SER A 437 13.78 32.08 -10.33
CA SER A 437 13.06 30.96 -10.93
C SER A 437 13.26 29.71 -10.09
N GLY A 438 12.21 28.94 -9.91
CA GLY A 438 12.22 27.70 -9.14
C GLY A 438 10.93 26.92 -9.29
N THR A 439 10.77 25.89 -8.44
CA THR A 439 9.54 25.09 -8.34
C THR A 439 8.97 25.21 -6.95
N PHE A 440 7.68 25.54 -6.87
CA PHE A 440 6.91 25.55 -5.64
C PHE A 440 5.86 24.43 -5.69
N VAL A 441 5.93 23.49 -4.74
CA VAL A 441 4.94 22.42 -4.60
C VAL A 441 4.02 22.76 -3.43
N LYS A 442 2.73 22.92 -3.69
CA LYS A 442 1.71 23.20 -2.67
C LYS A 442 0.74 22.02 -2.50
N ALA A 443 0.02 21.98 -1.39
CA ALA A 443 -1.08 21.03 -1.24
C ALA A 443 -2.16 21.25 -2.32
N SER A 444 -2.72 20.17 -2.86
CA SER A 444 -3.78 20.25 -3.89
C SER A 444 -5.01 21.01 -3.44
N SER A 445 -5.35 20.95 -2.14
CA SER A 445 -6.45 21.68 -1.52
C SER A 445 -6.17 23.17 -1.27
N MET A 446 -4.94 23.65 -1.48
CA MET A 446 -4.59 25.05 -1.21
C MET A 446 -4.97 25.97 -2.38
N GLU A 447 -6.13 26.62 -2.31
CA GLU A 447 -6.66 27.47 -3.39
C GLU A 447 -6.22 28.95 -3.31
N GLY A 448 -5.76 29.41 -2.14
CA GLY A 448 -5.53 30.84 -1.85
C GLY A 448 -4.06 31.29 -1.75
N TRP A 449 -3.08 30.42 -1.96
CA TRP A 449 -1.66 30.81 -1.88
C TRP A 449 -1.22 31.49 -3.17
N SER A 450 -1.44 32.79 -3.26
CA SER A 450 -1.05 33.58 -4.43
C SER A 450 0.45 33.89 -4.44
N ALA A 451 0.97 34.15 -5.64
CA ALA A 451 2.22 34.89 -5.77
C ALA A 451 1.95 36.34 -5.36
N ILE A 452 2.58 36.79 -4.28
CA ILE A 452 2.37 38.15 -3.75
C ILE A 452 3.65 38.95 -3.97
N THR A 453 3.48 40.19 -4.46
CA THR A 453 4.56 41.10 -4.84
C THR A 453 4.99 42.05 -3.74
N ASP A 454 4.16 42.27 -2.72
CA ASP A 454 4.55 42.98 -1.50
C ASP A 454 5.00 41.98 -0.42
N ASP A 455 6.01 42.37 0.37
CA ASP A 455 6.56 41.68 1.55
C ASP A 455 7.11 40.23 1.44
N ALA A 456 7.10 39.63 0.25
CA ALA A 456 7.62 38.28 0.00
C ALA A 456 7.03 37.19 0.93
N SER A 457 5.75 37.33 1.33
CA SER A 457 5.02 36.32 2.12
C SER A 457 4.35 35.22 1.30
N GLY A 458 4.20 35.45 -0.01
CA GLY A 458 3.57 34.52 -0.95
C GLY A 458 4.54 33.55 -1.62
N ILE A 459 4.12 33.00 -2.75
CA ILE A 459 5.00 32.23 -3.64
C ILE A 459 5.91 33.21 -4.40
N PRO A 460 7.23 32.94 -4.56
CA PRO A 460 8.09 33.82 -5.34
C PRO A 460 7.58 34.03 -6.77
N PRO A 461 7.52 35.27 -7.29
CA PRO A 461 7.15 35.53 -8.67
C PRO A 461 8.06 34.77 -9.65
N GLY A 462 7.47 34.19 -10.71
CA GLY A 462 8.21 33.46 -11.75
C GLY A 462 8.50 31.99 -11.42
N TRP A 463 8.12 31.49 -10.24
CA TRP A 463 8.26 30.08 -9.91
C TRP A 463 7.15 29.23 -10.54
N LYS A 464 7.51 28.03 -11.00
CA LYS A 464 6.55 27.02 -11.45
C LYS A 464 5.82 26.47 -10.24
N VAL A 465 4.50 26.61 -10.21
CA VAL A 465 3.66 26.05 -9.14
C VAL A 465 3.09 24.70 -9.57
N THR A 466 3.26 23.69 -8.73
CA THR A 466 2.63 22.36 -8.88
C THR A 466 1.87 22.00 -7.61
N SER A 467 0.92 21.08 -7.71
CA SER A 467 0.16 20.56 -6.56
C SER A 467 0.42 19.07 -6.35
N GLU A 468 0.41 18.65 -5.09
CA GLU A 468 0.47 17.25 -4.66
C GLU A 468 -0.71 16.89 -3.75
#